data_AF-A0A7U6KET6-F1
#
_entry.id   AF-A0A7U6KET6-F1
#
_cell.length_a   1.000
_cell.length_b   1.000
_cell.length_c   1.000
_cell.angle_alpha   90.00
_cell.angle_beta   90.00
_cell.angle_gamma   90.00
#
_symmetry.space_group_name_H-M   'P 1'
#
loop_
_entity.id
_entity.type
_entity.pdbx_description
1 polymer ?
#
loop_
_entity_poly.entity_id
_entity_poly.type
_entity_poly.pdbx_seq_one_letter_code
_entity_poly.pdbx_strand_id
1 'polypeptide(L)'
;MKTKNIREITVRELVEEVDINRSTFYLHYNDIYDMLNKIEQQLIDELMLVTIKHKKEYYNEKIQLYFKEVFTILLENMDLCYILMGPNGDINFTNNLKELINENITKTTVEVLNGIQSIADIEYACSFYIGGCLGIIEKWLKGNAKESPTELAQLCYKLIYKGLESYLPKDVI
;
A
#
# COMPACT_ATOMS: atom_id res chain seq x y z
N MET A 1 8.10 7.77 16.41
CA MET A 1 7.71 6.34 16.37
C MET A 1 8.85 5.35 16.03
N LYS A 2 10.03 5.80 15.54
CA LYS A 2 11.19 4.91 15.34
C LYS A 2 11.68 4.26 16.66
N THR A 3 11.55 4.96 17.78
CA THR A 3 12.07 4.55 19.10
C THR A 3 11.00 4.33 20.18
N LYS A 4 9.76 4.78 19.94
CA LYS A 4 8.64 4.74 20.89
C LYS A 4 7.35 4.38 20.17
N ASN A 5 6.45 3.69 20.85
CA ASN A 5 5.10 3.46 20.34
C ASN A 5 4.32 4.79 20.31
N ILE A 6 3.36 4.94 19.39
CA ILE A 6 2.54 6.16 19.30
C ILE A 6 1.83 6.50 20.62
N ARG A 7 1.44 5.47 21.39
CA ARG A 7 0.78 5.61 22.70
C ARG A 7 1.64 6.27 23.75
N GLU A 8 2.95 6.28 23.56
CA GLU A 8 3.93 6.85 24.50
C GLU A 8 4.32 8.29 24.12
N ILE A 9 3.98 8.73 22.91
CA ILE A 9 4.29 10.08 22.43
C ILE A 9 3.23 11.04 22.99
N THR A 10 3.64 12.22 23.44
CA THR A 10 2.71 13.27 23.91
C THR A 10 2.79 14.51 23.02
N VAL A 11 1.70 15.28 22.94
CA VAL A 11 1.70 16.55 22.17
C VAL A 11 2.83 17.45 22.66
N ARG A 12 3.07 17.48 23.98
CA ARG A 12 4.13 18.25 24.59
C ARG A 12 5.51 17.85 24.04
N GLU A 13 5.84 16.56 24.10
CA GLU A 13 7.12 16.04 23.59
C GLU A 13 7.30 16.38 22.11
N LEU A 14 6.25 16.23 21.30
CA LEU A 14 6.30 16.51 19.88
C LEU A 14 6.56 17.99 19.58
N VAL A 15 5.85 18.91 20.22
CA VAL A 15 6.00 20.35 19.95
C VAL A 15 7.31 20.91 20.51
N GLU A 16 7.85 20.31 21.57
CA GLU A 16 9.19 20.60 22.09
C GLU A 16 10.27 20.14 21.09
N GLU A 17 10.11 18.97 20.46
CA GLU A 17 11.07 18.43 19.48
C GLU A 17 11.14 19.26 18.18
N VAL A 18 10.00 19.73 17.69
CA VAL A 18 9.92 20.48 16.41
C VAL A 18 9.90 22.01 16.58
N ASP A 19 10.09 22.50 17.81
CA ASP A 19 10.13 23.92 18.19
C ASP A 19 8.93 24.74 17.70
N ILE A 20 7.72 24.28 18.05
CA ILE A 20 6.47 25.00 17.76
C ILE A 20 5.64 25.24 19.02
N ASN A 21 4.75 26.24 18.98
CA ASN A 21 3.79 26.44 20.06
C ASN A 21 2.74 25.31 20.03
N ARG A 22 2.36 24.82 21.21
CA ARG A 22 1.26 23.88 21.39
C ARG A 22 -0.06 24.38 20.78
N SER A 23 -0.32 25.69 20.81
CA SER A 23 -1.48 26.29 20.13
C SER A 23 -1.44 26.11 18.61
N THR A 24 -0.25 26.12 18.00
CA THR A 24 -0.08 25.86 16.57
C THR A 24 -0.39 24.41 16.23
N PHE A 25 0.03 23.46 17.07
CA PHE A 25 -0.35 22.05 16.89
C PHE A 25 -1.88 21.88 16.89
N TYR A 26 -2.55 22.45 17.90
CA TYR A 26 -4.01 22.33 18.03
C TYR A 26 -4.81 23.10 16.98
N LEU A 27 -4.19 23.98 16.19
CA LEU A 27 -4.83 24.58 15.02
C LEU A 27 -5.07 23.55 13.90
N HIS A 28 -4.20 22.54 13.81
CA HIS A 28 -4.22 21.55 12.74
C HIS A 28 -4.70 20.17 13.19
N TYR A 29 -4.49 19.83 14.47
CA TYR A 29 -4.69 18.48 14.99
C TYR A 29 -5.38 18.48 16.36
N ASN A 30 -6.37 17.62 16.56
CA ASN A 30 -7.04 17.47 17.86
C ASN A 30 -6.13 16.83 18.90
N ASP A 31 -5.36 15.83 18.48
CA ASP A 31 -4.37 15.11 19.27
C ASP A 31 -3.36 14.41 18.32
N ILE A 32 -2.50 13.57 18.88
CA ILE A 32 -1.46 12.87 18.11
C ILE A 32 -2.06 11.80 17.19
N TYR A 33 -3.19 11.19 17.57
CA TYR A 33 -3.85 10.19 16.74
C TYR A 33 -4.52 10.84 15.53
N ASP A 34 -5.16 12.00 15.70
CA ASP A 34 -5.69 12.80 14.58
C ASP A 34 -4.56 13.23 13.62
N MET A 35 -3.41 13.63 14.15
CA MET A 35 -2.23 13.93 13.32
C MET A 35 -1.76 12.71 12.53
N LEU A 36 -1.60 11.57 13.20
CA LEU A 36 -1.16 10.34 12.57
C LEU A 36 -2.15 9.90 11.47
N ASN A 37 -3.44 9.87 11.79
CA ASN A 37 -4.51 9.51 10.84
C ASN A 37 -4.50 10.40 9.60
N LYS A 38 -4.29 11.71 9.74
CA LYS A 38 -4.21 12.62 8.58
C LYS A 38 -2.99 12.34 7.70
N ILE A 39 -1.85 12.04 8.31
CA ILE A 39 -0.62 11.68 7.59
C ILE A 39 -0.82 10.34 6.85
N GLU A 40 -1.41 9.35 7.52
CA GLU A 40 -1.74 8.05 6.93
C GLU A 40 -2.72 8.19 5.76
N GLN A 41 -3.80 8.97 5.96
CA GLN A 41 -4.81 9.19 4.95
C GLN A 41 -4.24 9.86 3.71
N GLN A 42 -3.32 10.81 3.86
CA GLN A 42 -2.65 11.44 2.71
C GLN A 42 -1.92 10.39 1.86
N LEU A 43 -1.15 9.49 2.48
CA LEU A 43 -0.45 8.42 1.75
C LEU A 43 -1.43 7.44 1.10
N ILE A 44 -2.51 7.06 1.79
CA ILE A 44 -3.56 6.20 1.22
C ILE A 44 -4.24 6.87 0.02
N ASP A 45 -4.53 8.16 0.11
CA ASP A 45 -5.14 8.95 -0.98
C ASP A 45 -4.21 9.02 -2.20
N GLU A 46 -2.91 9.24 -2.00
CA GLU A 46 -1.91 9.22 -3.08
C GLU A 46 -1.89 7.86 -3.81
N LEU A 47 -1.90 6.75 -3.05
CA LEU A 47 -1.95 5.40 -3.61
C LEU A 47 -3.29 5.11 -4.32
N MET A 48 -4.40 5.66 -3.80
CA MET A 48 -5.72 5.56 -4.42
C MET A 48 -5.79 6.34 -5.73
N LEU A 49 -5.15 7.49 -5.84
CA LEU A 49 -5.08 8.24 -7.10
C LEU A 49 -4.33 7.47 -8.19
N VAL A 50 -3.21 6.83 -7.85
CA VAL A 50 -2.46 5.96 -8.78
C VAL A 50 -3.31 4.77 -9.22
N THR A 51 -4.02 4.16 -8.27
CA THR A 51 -5.00 3.09 -8.55
C THR A 51 -6.04 3.53 -9.60
N ILE A 52 -6.66 4.69 -9.39
CA ILE A 52 -7.70 5.20 -10.30
C ILE A 52 -7.09 5.52 -11.68
N LYS A 53 -5.91 6.14 -11.69
CA LYS A 53 -5.19 6.53 -12.90
C LYS A 53 -4.88 5.34 -13.81
N HIS A 54 -4.44 4.21 -13.24
CA HIS A 54 -4.00 3.03 -14.00
C HIS A 54 -5.04 1.91 -14.07
N LYS A 55 -6.31 2.20 -13.79
CA LYS A 55 -7.38 1.19 -13.75
C LYS A 55 -7.50 0.38 -15.07
N LYS A 56 -7.16 0.98 -16.21
CA LYS A 56 -7.27 0.32 -17.54
C LYS A 56 -6.09 -0.61 -17.83
N GLU A 57 -4.95 -0.37 -17.19
CA GLU A 57 -3.70 -1.09 -17.36
C GLU A 57 -3.69 -2.41 -16.60
N TYR A 58 -4.64 -2.63 -15.67
CA TYR A 58 -4.74 -3.82 -14.82
C TYR A 58 -4.85 -5.13 -15.60
N TYR A 59 -5.34 -5.07 -16.83
CA TYR A 59 -5.64 -6.22 -17.66
C TYR A 59 -4.57 -6.55 -18.70
N ASN A 60 -3.47 -5.81 -18.72
CA ASN A 60 -2.43 -6.01 -19.73
C ASN A 60 -1.03 -5.76 -19.14
N GLU A 61 -0.01 -5.91 -19.97
CA GLU A 61 1.39 -5.78 -19.58
C GLU A 61 1.74 -4.40 -18.99
N LYS A 62 0.93 -3.37 -19.25
CA LYS A 62 1.13 -2.01 -18.70
C LYS A 62 0.82 -1.91 -17.21
N ILE A 63 0.29 -2.95 -16.55
CA ILE A 63 0.15 -3.00 -15.08
C ILE A 63 1.48 -2.76 -14.35
N GLN A 64 2.62 -2.97 -15.02
CA GLN A 64 3.94 -2.58 -14.53
C GLN A 64 4.06 -1.08 -14.23
N LEU A 65 3.35 -0.21 -14.97
CA LEU A 65 3.32 1.23 -14.73
C LEU A 65 2.65 1.57 -13.41
N TYR A 66 1.54 0.91 -13.09
CA TYR A 66 0.88 1.00 -11.79
C TYR A 66 1.82 0.61 -10.66
N PHE A 67 2.42 -0.60 -10.75
CA PHE A 67 3.32 -1.06 -9.69
C PHE A 67 4.52 -0.12 -9.53
N LYS A 68 5.08 0.40 -10.63
CA LYS A 68 6.20 1.34 -10.58
C LYS A 68 5.81 2.63 -9.86
N GLU A 69 4.65 3.21 -10.15
CA GLU A 69 4.19 4.41 -9.47
C GLU A 69 3.89 4.15 -7.99
N VAL A 70 3.26 3.01 -7.65
CA VAL A 70 3.07 2.58 -6.25
C VAL A 70 4.39 2.51 -5.51
N PHE A 71 5.39 1.79 -6.04
CA PHE A 71 6.70 1.69 -5.39
C PHE A 71 7.45 3.03 -5.37
N THR A 72 7.17 3.94 -6.30
CA THR A 72 7.75 5.30 -6.27
C THR A 72 7.17 6.11 -5.11
N ILE A 73 5.85 6.09 -4.91
CA ILE A 73 5.20 6.75 -3.77
C ILE A 73 5.69 6.17 -2.44
N LEU A 74 5.80 4.83 -2.36
CA LEU A 74 6.33 4.16 -1.17
C LEU A 74 7.80 4.51 -0.91
N LEU A 75 8.60 4.71 -1.96
CA LEU A 75 9.99 5.16 -1.85
C LEU A 75 10.09 6.59 -1.31
N GLU A 76 9.28 7.50 -1.86
CA GLU A 76 9.21 8.90 -1.44
C GLU A 76 8.74 9.05 0.01
N ASN A 77 7.91 8.10 0.47
CA ASN A 77 7.37 8.04 1.83
C ASN A 77 8.01 6.92 2.69
N MET A 78 9.23 6.47 2.36
CA MET A 78 9.80 5.25 2.95
C MET A 78 9.92 5.31 4.47
N ASP A 79 10.35 6.44 5.02
CA ASP A 79 10.50 6.61 6.47
C ASP A 79 9.16 6.40 7.20
N LEU A 80 8.09 6.97 6.64
CA LEU A 80 6.73 6.82 7.15
C LEU A 80 6.28 5.36 7.01
N CYS A 81 6.40 4.76 5.82
CA CYS A 81 6.00 3.38 5.57
C CYS A 81 6.72 2.38 6.49
N TYR A 82 8.03 2.55 6.68
CA TYR A 82 8.85 1.71 7.55
C TYR A 82 8.39 1.80 9.02
N ILE A 83 8.03 2.99 9.48
CA ILE A 83 7.50 3.21 10.82
C ILE A 83 6.12 2.56 10.97
N LEU A 84 5.20 2.82 10.03
CA LEU A 84 3.81 2.38 10.11
C LEU A 84 3.64 0.88 9.92
N MET A 85 4.51 0.24 9.14
CA MET A 85 4.53 -1.22 8.95
C MET A 85 5.49 -1.92 9.91
N GLY A 86 6.18 -1.16 10.77
CA GLY A 86 7.13 -1.68 11.75
C GLY A 86 6.46 -2.24 13.01
N PRO A 87 7.24 -2.78 13.96
CA PRO A 87 6.71 -3.38 15.19
C PRO A 87 5.97 -2.38 16.10
N ASN A 88 6.26 -1.09 15.98
CA ASN A 88 5.59 0.01 16.69
C ASN A 88 4.57 0.75 15.82
N GLY A 89 4.30 0.22 14.63
CA GLY A 89 3.45 0.83 13.62
C GLY A 89 1.96 0.76 13.95
N ASP A 90 1.14 1.28 13.04
CA ASP A 90 -0.31 1.22 13.17
C ASP A 90 -0.87 0.06 12.36
N ILE A 91 -1.63 -0.81 13.03
CA ILE A 91 -2.36 -1.89 12.38
C ILE A 91 -3.44 -1.35 11.45
N ASN A 92 -4.01 -0.17 11.76
CA ASN A 92 -5.02 0.48 10.92
C ASN A 92 -4.43 0.84 9.56
N PHE A 93 -3.22 1.41 9.52
CA PHE A 93 -2.52 1.68 8.26
C PHE A 93 -2.37 0.41 7.41
N THR A 94 -1.92 -0.68 8.01
CA THR A 94 -1.72 -1.96 7.30
C THR A 94 -3.06 -2.53 6.80
N ASN A 95 -4.14 -2.34 7.56
CA ASN A 95 -5.49 -2.75 7.15
C ASN A 95 -6.03 -1.86 6.02
N ASN A 96 -5.85 -0.54 6.07
CA ASN A 96 -6.25 0.37 5.01
C ASN A 96 -5.50 0.06 3.71
N LEU A 97 -4.20 -0.27 3.79
CA LEU A 97 -3.43 -0.71 2.63
C LEU A 97 -3.96 -2.04 2.07
N LYS A 98 -4.31 -3.01 2.93
CA LYS A 98 -4.96 -4.26 2.51
C LYS A 98 -6.28 -3.98 1.81
N GLU A 99 -7.13 -3.12 2.36
CA GLU A 99 -8.42 -2.77 1.77
C GLU A 99 -8.24 -2.11 0.41
N LEU A 100 -7.30 -1.16 0.28
CA LEU A 100 -6.98 -0.53 -1.00
C LEU A 100 -6.56 -1.57 -2.05
N ILE A 101 -5.66 -2.50 -1.70
CA ILE A 101 -5.23 -3.56 -2.62
C ILE A 101 -6.40 -4.52 -2.92
N ASN A 102 -7.23 -4.83 -1.92
CA ASN A 102 -8.36 -5.75 -2.06
C ASN A 102 -9.47 -5.21 -2.97
N GLU A 103 -9.89 -3.96 -2.77
CA GLU A 103 -10.88 -3.31 -3.63
C GLU A 103 -10.45 -3.30 -5.09
N ASN A 104 -9.14 -3.17 -5.31
CA ASN A 104 -8.53 -3.19 -6.63
C ASN A 104 -8.53 -4.58 -7.25
N ILE A 105 -8.01 -5.59 -6.54
CA ILE A 105 -7.88 -6.93 -7.12
C ILE A 105 -9.25 -7.59 -7.27
N THR A 106 -10.14 -7.48 -6.29
CA THR A 106 -11.42 -8.18 -6.30
C THR A 106 -12.37 -7.66 -7.37
N LYS A 107 -12.55 -6.34 -7.51
CA LYS A 107 -13.41 -5.77 -8.58
C LYS A 107 -12.87 -6.13 -9.97
N THR A 108 -11.56 -6.04 -10.14
CA THR A 108 -10.85 -6.32 -11.39
C THR A 108 -10.92 -7.81 -11.78
N THR A 109 -10.74 -8.68 -10.80
CA THR A 109 -10.70 -10.14 -11.02
C THR A 109 -12.08 -10.69 -11.29
N VAL A 110 -13.13 -10.20 -10.60
CA VAL A 110 -14.51 -10.62 -10.85
C VAL A 110 -14.99 -10.18 -12.23
N GLU A 111 -14.62 -8.97 -12.69
CA GLU A 111 -14.97 -8.48 -14.03
C GLU A 111 -14.35 -9.33 -15.15
N VAL A 112 -13.11 -9.81 -14.99
CA VAL A 112 -12.38 -10.57 -16.02
C VAL A 112 -12.63 -12.08 -15.96
N LEU A 113 -12.78 -12.64 -14.77
CA LEU A 113 -12.98 -14.08 -14.58
C LEU A 113 -14.47 -14.48 -14.58
N ASN A 114 -15.36 -13.54 -14.88
CA ASN A 114 -16.80 -13.74 -14.86
C ASN A 114 -17.19 -14.94 -15.75
N GLY A 115 -17.61 -16.03 -15.11
CA GLY A 115 -18.07 -17.26 -15.77
C GLY A 115 -17.06 -18.41 -15.90
N ILE A 116 -15.84 -18.29 -15.36
CA ILE A 116 -14.74 -19.26 -15.60
C ILE A 116 -14.35 -20.06 -14.34
N GLN A 117 -14.47 -19.46 -13.15
CA GLN A 117 -13.97 -19.99 -11.88
C GLN A 117 -15.03 -19.88 -10.77
N SER A 118 -14.86 -20.63 -9.67
CA SER A 118 -15.70 -20.46 -8.49
C SER A 118 -15.37 -19.14 -7.78
N ILE A 119 -16.37 -18.51 -7.17
CA ILE A 119 -16.18 -17.27 -6.38
C ILE A 119 -15.14 -17.49 -5.27
N ALA A 120 -15.13 -18.67 -4.65
CA ALA A 120 -14.18 -19.01 -3.59
C ALA A 120 -12.72 -19.05 -4.11
N ASP A 121 -12.49 -19.63 -5.29
CA ASP A 121 -11.14 -19.67 -5.89
C ASP A 121 -10.63 -18.26 -6.20
N ILE A 122 -11.52 -17.37 -6.66
CA ILE A 122 -11.22 -15.95 -6.90
C ILE A 122 -10.82 -15.27 -5.58
N GLU A 123 -11.59 -15.45 -4.51
CA GLU A 123 -11.29 -14.85 -3.20
C GLU A 123 -9.94 -15.32 -2.62
N TYR A 124 -9.62 -16.62 -2.75
CA TYR A 124 -8.32 -17.15 -2.33
C TYR A 124 -7.17 -16.63 -3.19
N ALA A 125 -7.36 -16.54 -4.50
CA ALA A 125 -6.38 -15.96 -5.40
C ALA A 125 -6.12 -14.48 -5.06
N CYS A 126 -7.17 -13.67 -4.88
CA CYS A 126 -7.06 -12.29 -4.42
C CYS A 126 -6.27 -12.19 -3.11
N SER A 127 -6.61 -13.03 -2.12
CA SER A 127 -5.93 -13.06 -0.83
C SER A 127 -4.44 -13.40 -0.96
N PHE A 128 -4.08 -14.37 -1.82
CA PHE A 128 -2.70 -14.72 -2.11
C PHE A 128 -1.93 -13.54 -2.72
N TYR A 129 -2.51 -12.83 -3.69
CA TYR A 129 -1.86 -11.68 -4.31
C TYR A 129 -1.70 -10.49 -3.36
N ILE A 130 -2.71 -10.18 -2.56
CA ILE A 130 -2.63 -9.13 -1.53
C ILE A 130 -1.49 -9.47 -0.55
N GLY A 131 -1.46 -10.71 -0.06
CA GLY A 131 -0.40 -11.19 0.83
C GLY A 131 0.98 -11.11 0.18
N GLY A 132 1.09 -11.49 -1.09
CA GLY A 132 2.33 -11.40 -1.87
C GLY A 132 2.84 -9.96 -2.04
N CYS A 133 1.97 -9.04 -2.44
CA CYS A 133 2.31 -7.61 -2.55
C CYS A 133 2.81 -7.04 -1.22
N LEU A 134 2.06 -7.27 -0.13
CA LEU A 134 2.43 -6.79 1.20
C LEU A 134 3.76 -7.38 1.67
N GLY A 135 3.99 -8.68 1.43
CA GLY A 135 5.26 -9.33 1.76
C GLY A 135 6.45 -8.75 0.99
N ILE A 136 6.26 -8.38 -0.28
CA ILE A 136 7.29 -7.69 -1.07
C ILE A 136 7.58 -6.31 -0.49
N ILE A 137 6.55 -5.51 -0.23
CA ILE A 137 6.67 -4.16 0.35
C ILE A 137 7.39 -4.23 1.69
N GLU A 138 6.95 -5.11 2.60
CA GLU A 138 7.55 -5.26 3.93
C GLU A 138 9.02 -5.67 3.85
N LYS A 139 9.35 -6.66 3.01
CA LYS A 139 10.74 -7.11 2.81
C LYS A 139 11.62 -6.00 2.26
N TRP A 140 11.12 -5.25 1.29
CA TRP A 140 11.86 -4.17 0.64
C TRP A 140 12.12 -3.01 1.59
N LEU A 141 11.10 -2.56 2.34
CA LEU A 141 11.25 -1.51 3.35
C LEU A 141 12.24 -1.93 4.46
N LYS A 142 12.16 -3.17 4.95
CA LYS A 142 13.14 -3.73 5.91
C LYS A 142 14.56 -3.84 5.35
N GLY A 143 14.68 -3.93 4.03
CA GLY A 143 15.95 -4.00 3.31
C GLY A 143 16.60 -2.64 3.03
N ASN A 144 16.08 -1.53 3.57
CA ASN A 144 16.43 -0.15 3.21
C ASN A 144 16.18 0.17 1.73
N ALA A 145 15.17 -0.46 1.13
CA ALA A 145 14.72 -0.22 -0.23
C ALA A 145 15.85 -0.23 -1.29
N LYS A 146 16.68 -1.27 -1.28
CA LYS A 146 17.85 -1.38 -2.17
C LYS A 146 17.47 -1.46 -3.64
N GLU A 147 16.42 -2.24 -3.93
CA GLU A 147 15.88 -2.39 -5.27
C GLU A 147 15.13 -1.13 -5.69
N SER A 148 15.24 -0.76 -6.96
CA SER A 148 14.49 0.37 -7.52
C SER A 148 13.00 0.04 -7.67
N PRO A 149 12.12 1.08 -7.72
CA PRO A 149 10.71 0.89 -8.01
C PRO A 149 10.43 0.12 -9.30
N THR A 150 11.31 0.24 -10.30
CA THR A 150 11.17 -0.47 -11.58
C THR A 150 11.46 -1.96 -11.44
N GLU A 151 12.50 -2.33 -10.67
CA GLU A 151 12.84 -3.74 -10.43
C GLU A 151 11.73 -4.46 -9.67
N LEU A 152 11.16 -3.82 -8.65
CA LEU A 152 10.03 -4.39 -7.91
C LEU A 152 8.75 -4.45 -8.74
N ALA A 153 8.48 -3.44 -9.58
CA ALA A 153 7.34 -3.48 -10.49
C ALA A 153 7.41 -4.66 -11.45
N GLN A 154 8.60 -4.94 -12.00
CA GLN A 154 8.83 -6.11 -12.85
C GLN A 154 8.67 -7.42 -12.09
N LEU A 155 9.13 -7.48 -10.83
CA LEU A 155 8.95 -8.64 -9.97
C LEU A 155 7.47 -8.92 -9.68
N CYS A 156 6.71 -7.90 -9.27
CA CYS A 156 5.27 -8.00 -9.03
C CYS A 156 4.54 -8.44 -10.30
N TYR A 157 4.84 -7.83 -11.45
CA TYR A 157 4.26 -8.27 -12.72
C TYR A 157 4.56 -9.74 -13.03
N LYS A 158 5.80 -10.19 -12.85
CA LYS A 158 6.18 -11.58 -13.11
C LYS A 158 5.49 -12.57 -12.16
N LEU A 159 5.31 -12.22 -10.90
CA LEU A 159 4.70 -13.11 -9.90
C LEU A 159 3.16 -13.12 -9.98
N ILE A 160 2.57 -11.95 -10.21
CA ILE A 160 1.12 -11.75 -10.17
C ILE A 160 0.52 -11.97 -11.55
N TYR A 161 0.96 -11.22 -12.56
CA TYR A 161 0.34 -11.28 -13.90
C TYR A 161 0.66 -12.58 -14.64
N LYS A 162 1.92 -13.03 -14.66
CA LYS A 162 2.24 -14.36 -15.26
C LYS A 162 1.74 -15.53 -14.44
N GLY A 163 1.58 -15.36 -13.12
CA GLY A 163 0.90 -16.34 -12.26
C GLY A 163 -0.59 -16.43 -12.59
N LEU A 164 -1.24 -15.29 -12.87
CA LEU A 164 -2.62 -15.20 -13.33
C LEU A 164 -2.81 -15.71 -14.76
N GLU A 165 -1.82 -15.61 -15.64
CA GLU A 165 -1.90 -16.07 -17.03
C GLU A 165 -2.34 -17.55 -17.13
N SER A 166 -1.96 -18.41 -16.17
CA SER A 166 -2.43 -19.80 -16.14
C SER A 166 -3.91 -19.96 -15.75
N TYR A 167 -4.53 -18.92 -15.19
CA TYR A 167 -5.94 -18.85 -14.79
C TYR A 167 -6.79 -17.97 -15.71
N LEU A 168 -6.17 -17.11 -16.54
CA LEU A 168 -6.84 -16.27 -17.51
C LEU A 168 -7.27 -17.09 -18.74
N PRO A 169 -8.46 -16.85 -19.30
CA PRO A 169 -8.86 -17.46 -20.56
C PRO A 169 -7.90 -17.05 -21.69
N LYS A 170 -7.57 -18.01 -22.57
CA LYS A 170 -6.64 -17.83 -23.69
C LYS A 170 -7.07 -16.76 -24.70
N ASP A 171 -8.32 -16.30 -24.63
CA ASP A 171 -8.92 -15.35 -25.56
C ASP A 171 -8.81 -13.88 -25.10
N VAL A 172 -8.16 -13.62 -23.95
CA VAL A 172 -7.98 -12.28 -23.34
C VAL A 172 -6.54 -11.73 -23.49
N ILE A 173 -5.65 -12.47 -24.15
CA ILE A 173 -4.23 -12.09 -24.39
C ILE A 173 -4.04 -11.54 -25.80
#